data_AF-L7MI47-F1
#
_entry.id   AF-L7MI47-F1
#
_cell.length_a   1.000
_cell.length_b   1.000
_cell.length_c   1.000
_cell.angle_alpha   90.00
_cell.angle_beta   90.00
_cell.angle_gamma   90.00
#
_symmetry.space_group_name_H-M   'P 1'
#
loop_
_entity.id
_entity.type
_entity.pdbx_description
1 polymer ?
#
loop_
_entity_poly.entity_id
_entity_poly.type
_entity_poly.pdbx_seq_one_letter_code
_entity_poly.pdbx_strand_id
1 'polypeptide(L)'
;TMVFLRCSLLLLTIGAYLNVAYRWKDSYCTQPLARGNCSKSFPYWYYDQHVQNCKMFMYSGCGGNENRFSSEFSCQFYCLPSNKLKKIVCSRKQYGEKCYGRTETWYFDYNTNSCRQFDKGYCGLVPNRFNSCTECISRCSDADPKVSCTMLTPLAPRSHS
;
A
#
# COMPACT_ATOMS: atom_id res chain seq x y z
N THR A 1 37.40 -25.53 -31.71
CA THR A 1 36.96 -26.11 -30.42
C THR A 1 36.96 -25.12 -29.26
N MET A 2 37.80 -24.09 -29.19
CA MET A 2 37.84 -23.12 -28.07
C MET A 2 36.79 -21.98 -28.11
N VAL A 3 36.22 -21.64 -29.27
CA VAL A 3 35.22 -20.56 -29.41
C VAL A 3 33.86 -20.96 -28.82
N PHE A 4 33.48 -22.23 -28.96
CA PHE A 4 32.23 -22.76 -28.43
C PHE A 4 32.23 -22.80 -26.88
N LEU A 5 33.35 -23.17 -26.25
CA LEU A 5 33.48 -23.21 -24.78
C LEU A 5 33.34 -21.81 -24.12
N ARG A 6 33.85 -20.75 -24.76
CA ARG A 6 33.73 -19.38 -24.25
C ARG A 6 32.29 -18.84 -24.33
N CYS A 7 31.54 -19.21 -25.38
CA CYS A 7 30.14 -18.83 -25.53
C CYS A 7 29.24 -19.54 -24.51
N SER A 8 29.48 -20.84 -24.25
CA SER A 8 28.74 -21.62 -23.24
C SER A 8 28.95 -21.10 -21.81
N LEU A 9 30.18 -20.69 -21.44
CA LEU A 9 30.46 -20.08 -20.13
C LEU A 9 29.79 -18.71 -19.96
N LEU A 10 29.73 -17.88 -21.00
CA LEU A 10 29.00 -16.59 -20.98
C LEU A 10 27.49 -16.76 -20.84
N LEU A 11 26.90 -17.75 -21.50
CA LEU A 11 25.47 -18.06 -21.36
C LEU A 11 25.14 -18.62 -19.97
N LEU A 12 26.03 -19.40 -19.37
CA LEU A 12 25.88 -19.88 -17.99
C LEU A 12 26.06 -18.78 -16.95
N THR A 13 26.97 -17.82 -17.16
CA THR A 13 27.15 -16.68 -16.25
C THR A 13 26.01 -15.67 -16.37
N ILE A 14 25.53 -15.37 -17.59
CA ILE A 14 24.32 -14.57 -17.80
C ILE A 14 23.09 -15.29 -17.24
N GLY A 15 22.96 -16.61 -17.47
CA GLY A 15 21.87 -17.42 -16.91
C GLY A 15 21.89 -17.48 -15.38
N ALA A 16 23.08 -17.63 -14.76
CA ALA A 16 23.24 -17.57 -13.32
C ALA A 16 22.96 -16.16 -12.76
N TYR A 17 23.43 -15.11 -13.45
CA TYR A 17 23.19 -13.72 -13.05
C TYR A 17 21.72 -13.33 -13.16
N LEU A 18 21.05 -13.70 -14.25
CA LEU A 18 19.61 -13.54 -14.42
C LEU A 18 18.83 -14.34 -13.37
N ASN A 19 19.18 -15.60 -13.10
CA ASN A 19 18.54 -16.41 -12.06
C ASN A 19 18.75 -15.86 -10.64
N VAL A 20 19.94 -15.30 -10.35
CA VAL A 20 20.19 -14.60 -9.09
C VAL A 20 19.33 -13.35 -9.03
N ALA A 21 19.38 -12.46 -10.04
CA ALA A 21 18.58 -11.23 -10.09
C ALA A 21 17.07 -11.47 -9.99
N TYR A 22 16.55 -12.54 -10.60
CA TYR A 22 15.13 -12.94 -10.49
C TYR A 22 14.76 -13.36 -9.06
N ARG A 23 15.64 -14.08 -8.33
CA ARG A 23 15.40 -14.47 -6.92
C ARG A 23 15.37 -13.30 -5.93
N TRP A 24 16.07 -12.20 -6.20
CA TRP A 24 16.08 -11.03 -5.31
C TRP A 24 14.78 -10.23 -5.36
N LYS A 25 14.10 -10.21 -6.52
CA LYS A 25 12.79 -9.55 -6.70
C LYS A 25 11.71 -10.15 -5.81
N ASP A 26 11.75 -11.47 -5.58
CA ASP A 26 10.81 -12.14 -4.68
C ASP A 26 11.15 -11.94 -3.20
N SER A 27 12.42 -11.74 -2.85
CA SER A 27 12.85 -11.77 -1.44
C SER A 27 12.24 -10.65 -0.58
N TYR A 28 12.23 -9.40 -1.06
CA TYR A 28 11.73 -8.29 -0.26
C TYR A 28 10.20 -8.20 -0.24
N CYS A 29 9.51 -8.57 -1.32
CA CYS A 29 8.05 -8.61 -1.35
C CYS A 29 7.47 -9.70 -0.42
N THR A 30 8.28 -10.68 -0.01
CA THR A 30 7.87 -11.73 0.93
C THR A 30 8.15 -11.41 2.39
N GLN A 31 8.84 -10.32 2.68
CA GLN A 31 9.14 -9.94 4.06
C GLN A 31 7.89 -9.35 4.74
N PRO A 32 7.76 -9.50 6.07
CA PRO A 32 6.68 -8.87 6.81
C PRO A 32 6.80 -7.35 6.80
N LEU A 33 5.72 -6.63 7.11
CA LEU A 33 5.80 -5.21 7.43
C LEU A 33 6.77 -5.00 8.60
N ALA A 34 7.71 -4.06 8.46
CA ALA A 34 8.65 -3.74 9.52
C ALA A 34 8.73 -2.22 9.77
N ARG A 35 8.09 -1.79 10.86
CA ARG A 35 8.03 -0.37 11.26
C ARG A 35 9.41 0.18 11.66
N GLY A 36 10.30 -0.67 12.17
CA GLY A 36 11.53 -0.26 12.83
C GLY A 36 11.29 0.22 14.27
N ASN A 37 12.34 0.68 14.92
CA ASN A 37 12.38 0.96 16.37
C ASN A 37 12.81 2.40 16.70
N CYS A 38 12.73 3.31 15.74
CA CYS A 38 12.94 4.75 15.97
C CYS A 38 11.63 5.48 16.33
N SER A 39 11.71 6.80 16.54
CA SER A 39 10.56 7.61 16.99
C SER A 39 10.00 8.56 15.92
N LYS A 40 10.43 8.46 14.66
CA LYS A 40 9.88 9.29 13.57
C LYS A 40 8.68 8.58 12.93
N SER A 41 7.97 9.26 12.04
CA SER A 41 6.82 8.68 11.33
C SER A 41 6.83 9.16 9.89
N PHE A 42 7.20 8.27 8.97
CA PHE A 42 7.29 8.57 7.55
C PHE A 42 6.36 7.68 6.74
N PRO A 43 5.60 8.24 5.78
CA PRO A 43 4.69 7.45 4.99
C PRO A 43 5.45 6.58 3.99
N TYR A 44 5.28 5.27 4.08
CA TYR A 44 5.84 4.29 3.16
C TYR A 44 4.79 3.23 2.79
N TRP A 45 5.08 2.46 1.75
CA TRP A 45 4.23 1.39 1.25
C TRP A 45 4.91 0.05 1.43
N TYR A 46 4.13 -0.99 1.72
CA TYR A 46 4.60 -2.37 1.77
C TYR A 46 3.64 -3.24 0.98
N TYR A 47 4.13 -4.37 0.50
CA TYR A 47 3.30 -5.40 -0.11
C TYR A 47 2.76 -6.33 0.97
N ASP A 48 1.44 -6.34 1.11
CA ASP A 48 0.72 -7.27 1.97
C ASP A 48 0.38 -8.53 1.15
N GLN A 49 1.07 -9.63 1.48
CA GLN A 49 0.92 -10.90 0.80
C GLN A 49 -0.46 -11.53 1.02
N HIS A 50 -1.10 -11.27 2.17
CA HIS A 50 -2.38 -11.89 2.52
C HIS A 50 -3.50 -11.39 1.61
N VAL A 51 -3.49 -10.10 1.28
CA VAL A 51 -4.48 -9.49 0.37
C VAL A 51 -3.94 -9.25 -1.04
N GLN A 52 -2.69 -9.65 -1.31
CA GLN A 52 -1.97 -9.43 -2.56
C GLN A 52 -2.09 -7.98 -3.03
N ASN A 53 -1.79 -7.03 -2.14
CA ASN A 53 -1.93 -5.61 -2.43
C ASN A 53 -0.88 -4.76 -1.71
N CYS A 54 -0.61 -3.58 -2.27
CA CYS A 54 0.21 -2.58 -1.61
C CYS A 54 -0.64 -1.73 -0.65
N LYS A 55 -0.18 -1.62 0.59
CA LYS A 55 -0.78 -0.82 1.65
C LYS A 55 0.25 0.15 2.21
N MET A 56 -0.22 1.24 2.80
CA MET A 56 0.60 2.26 3.42
C MET A 56 0.80 1.95 4.91
N PHE A 57 1.97 2.27 5.43
CA PHE A 57 2.33 2.20 6.84
C PHE A 57 3.27 3.35 7.23
N MET A 58 3.39 3.65 8.53
CA MET A 58 4.32 4.67 9.02
C MET A 58 5.65 4.04 9.43
N TYR A 59 6.71 4.28 8.67
CA TYR A 59 8.07 3.86 9.01
C TYR A 59 8.69 4.76 10.07
N SER A 60 9.37 4.15 11.04
CA SER A 60 9.94 4.83 12.21
C SER A 60 11.19 5.68 11.93
N GLY A 61 11.80 5.54 10.75
CA GLY A 61 13.00 6.27 10.35
C GLY A 61 14.32 5.49 10.47
N CYS A 62 14.35 4.35 11.18
CA CYS A 62 15.51 3.45 11.18
C CYS A 62 15.10 1.97 11.26
N GLY A 63 16.03 1.07 10.91
CA GLY A 63 15.80 -0.37 10.88
C GLY A 63 14.74 -0.79 9.86
N GLY A 64 13.95 -1.79 10.23
CA GLY A 64 12.96 -2.40 9.34
C GLY A 64 13.61 -3.33 8.31
N ASN A 65 12.99 -3.46 7.14
CA ASN A 65 13.44 -4.32 6.06
C ASN A 65 13.14 -3.69 4.68
N GLU A 66 13.35 -4.46 3.62
CA GLU A 66 13.26 -4.03 2.23
C GLU A 66 11.83 -4.02 1.67
N ASN A 67 10.82 -4.57 2.38
CA ASN A 67 9.40 -4.41 2.02
C ASN A 67 8.89 -3.00 2.34
N ARG A 68 9.55 -1.99 1.76
CA ARG A 68 9.35 -0.57 2.05
C ARG A 68 9.61 0.28 0.80
N PHE A 69 8.54 0.83 0.25
CA PHE A 69 8.55 1.59 -1.00
C PHE A 69 8.03 3.02 -0.78
N SER A 70 8.61 3.97 -1.50
CA SER A 70 8.24 5.40 -1.41
C SER A 70 6.86 5.73 -1.98
N SER A 71 6.25 4.85 -2.79
CA SER A 71 4.96 5.09 -3.42
C SER A 71 4.17 3.80 -3.63
N GLU A 72 2.83 3.91 -3.74
CA GLU A 72 1.96 2.80 -4.10
C GLU A 72 2.37 2.20 -5.45
N PHE A 73 2.74 3.06 -6.41
CA PHE A 73 3.19 2.64 -7.73
C PHE A 73 4.46 1.80 -7.67
N SER A 74 5.49 2.26 -6.96
CA SER A 74 6.75 1.51 -6.85
C SER A 74 6.54 0.17 -6.15
N CYS A 75 5.73 0.12 -5.08
CA CYS A 75 5.36 -1.15 -4.45
C CYS A 75 4.72 -2.11 -5.45
N GLN A 76 3.72 -1.65 -6.21
CA GLN A 76 3.04 -2.51 -7.18
C GLN A 76 3.97 -2.95 -8.31
N PHE A 77 4.79 -2.04 -8.85
CA PHE A 77 5.73 -2.33 -9.92
C PHE A 77 6.74 -3.42 -9.54
N TYR A 78 7.21 -3.39 -8.29
CA TYR A 78 8.18 -4.37 -7.80
C TYR A 78 7.53 -5.67 -7.34
N CYS A 79 6.37 -5.64 -6.68
CA CYS A 79 5.80 -6.81 -6.01
C CYS A 79 4.61 -7.46 -6.71
N LEU A 80 4.02 -6.83 -7.72
CA LEU A 80 2.95 -7.43 -8.50
C LEU A 80 3.44 -7.85 -9.89
N PRO A 81 3.00 -9.02 -10.39
CA PRO A 81 3.09 -9.34 -11.81
C PRO A 81 2.45 -8.25 -12.66
N SER A 82 2.94 -8.04 -13.88
CA SER A 82 2.45 -6.99 -14.80
C SER A 82 0.94 -7.09 -15.07
N ASN A 83 0.40 -8.30 -15.15
CA ASN A 83 -1.03 -8.56 -15.34
C ASN A 83 -1.88 -8.41 -14.06
N LYS A 84 -1.26 -8.13 -12.92
CA LYS A 84 -1.92 -7.92 -11.62
C LYS A 84 -1.78 -6.48 -11.10
N LEU A 85 -1.16 -5.57 -11.87
CA LEU A 85 -1.08 -4.16 -11.50
C LEU A 85 -2.47 -3.56 -11.30
N LYS A 86 -2.64 -2.84 -10.19
CA LYS A 86 -3.90 -2.21 -9.79
C LYS A 86 -3.84 -0.72 -10.09
N LYS A 87 -5.01 -0.08 -10.16
CA LYS A 87 -5.07 1.38 -10.24
C LYS A 87 -4.48 1.98 -8.96
N ILE A 88 -3.65 3.02 -9.13
CA ILE A 88 -3.12 3.82 -8.03
C ILE A 88 -4.26 4.66 -7.46
N VAL A 89 -4.53 4.49 -6.16
CA VAL A 89 -5.70 5.03 -5.48
C VAL A 89 -5.24 5.75 -4.21
N CYS A 90 -4.62 5.02 -3.30
CA CYS A 90 -4.38 5.48 -1.94
C CYS A 90 -3.25 6.52 -1.86
N SER A 91 -2.33 6.54 -2.84
CA SER A 91 -1.30 7.60 -2.91
C SER A 91 -1.75 8.85 -3.69
N ARG A 92 -2.97 8.87 -4.24
CA ARG A 92 -3.49 10.05 -4.95
C ARG A 92 -4.06 11.06 -3.96
N LYS A 93 -3.88 12.34 -4.25
CA LYS A 93 -4.65 13.38 -3.58
C LYS A 93 -6.14 13.18 -3.86
N GLN A 94 -6.92 13.35 -2.82
CA GLN A 94 -8.37 13.48 -2.83
C GLN A 94 -8.82 14.74 -3.57
N TYR A 95 -10.03 14.67 -4.14
CA TYR A 95 -10.72 15.82 -4.69
C TYR A 95 -12.21 15.56 -4.52
N GLY A 96 -12.89 16.47 -3.82
CA GLY A 96 -14.30 16.35 -3.48
C GLY A 96 -15.12 17.43 -4.17
N GLU A 97 -16.33 17.08 -4.57
CA GLU A 97 -17.36 18.02 -5.06
C GLU A 97 -18.70 17.69 -4.43
N LYS A 98 -19.72 18.50 -4.69
CA LYS A 98 -21.09 18.20 -4.22
C LYS A 98 -21.56 16.83 -4.71
N CYS A 99 -22.20 16.08 -3.82
CA CYS A 99 -22.76 14.78 -4.18
C CYS A 99 -23.95 14.96 -5.15
N TYR A 100 -23.82 14.38 -6.36
CA TYR A 100 -24.89 14.29 -7.35
C TYR A 100 -25.30 12.82 -7.51
N GLY A 101 -25.95 12.25 -6.48
CA GLY A 101 -26.37 10.84 -6.46
C GLY A 101 -25.25 9.83 -6.17
N ARG A 102 -24.09 10.30 -5.70
CA ARG A 102 -22.93 9.49 -5.33
C ARG A 102 -22.82 9.31 -3.82
N THR A 103 -22.11 8.26 -3.39
CA THR A 103 -22.02 7.86 -1.97
C THR A 103 -20.59 7.70 -1.47
N GLU A 104 -19.58 7.93 -2.31
CA GLU A 104 -18.16 7.82 -1.94
C GLU A 104 -17.69 9.01 -1.10
N THR A 105 -18.13 9.01 0.15
CA THR A 105 -17.92 10.07 1.13
C THR A 105 -16.64 9.91 1.94
N TRP A 106 -15.85 8.86 1.70
CA TRP A 106 -14.57 8.60 2.38
C TRP A 106 -13.38 8.72 1.44
N TYR A 107 -12.23 9.11 1.96
CA TYR A 107 -10.94 9.09 1.26
C TYR A 107 -9.81 8.70 2.22
N PHE A 108 -8.69 8.25 1.66
CA PHE A 108 -7.50 7.93 2.44
C PHE A 108 -6.56 9.14 2.51
N ASP A 109 -6.20 9.57 3.73
CA ASP A 109 -5.13 10.53 3.96
C ASP A 109 -3.83 9.78 4.25
N TYR A 110 -2.98 9.67 3.23
CA TYR A 110 -1.71 8.98 3.34
C TYR A 110 -0.71 9.69 4.29
N ASN A 111 -0.90 10.98 4.60
CA ASN A 111 0.00 11.67 5.53
C ASN A 111 -0.20 11.22 6.97
N THR A 112 -1.40 10.73 7.29
CA THR A 112 -1.77 10.28 8.64
C THR A 112 -2.14 8.80 8.70
N ASN A 113 -2.00 8.07 7.59
CA ASN A 113 -2.38 6.66 7.47
C ASN A 113 -3.81 6.40 7.98
N SER A 114 -4.73 7.28 7.59
CA SER A 114 -6.08 7.30 8.16
C SER A 114 -7.12 7.52 7.07
N CYS A 115 -8.32 6.97 7.28
CA CYS A 115 -9.46 7.22 6.42
C CYS A 115 -10.32 8.34 7.01
N ARG A 116 -10.67 9.31 6.18
CA ARG A 116 -11.45 10.50 6.57
C ARG A 116 -12.66 10.66 5.67
N GLN A 117 -13.65 11.38 6.16
CA GLN A 117 -14.80 11.76 5.35
C GLN A 117 -14.56 13.08 4.65
N PHE A 118 -15.14 13.23 3.46
CA PHE A 118 -15.38 14.54 2.86
C PHE A 118 -16.38 15.33 3.70
N ASP A 119 -16.40 16.65 3.52
CA ASP A 119 -17.36 17.52 4.18
C ASP A 119 -18.81 17.11 3.86
N LYS A 120 -19.74 17.47 4.75
CA LYS A 120 -21.16 17.11 4.58
C LYS A 120 -21.68 17.54 3.21
N GLY A 121 -22.20 16.58 2.45
CA GLY A 121 -22.72 16.79 1.10
C GLY A 121 -21.67 16.78 -0.01
N TYR A 122 -20.41 16.44 0.29
CA TYR A 122 -19.34 16.27 -0.68
C TYR A 122 -18.95 14.79 -0.87
N CYS A 123 -18.63 14.44 -2.11
CA CYS A 123 -18.28 13.11 -2.57
C CYS A 123 -17.01 13.15 -3.43
N GLY A 124 -16.24 12.07 -3.42
CA GLY A 124 -14.97 12.00 -4.15
C GLY A 124 -15.14 11.96 -5.67
N LEU A 125 -14.36 12.74 -6.40
CA LEU A 125 -14.30 12.75 -7.87
C LEU A 125 -13.22 11.84 -8.44
N VAL A 126 -12.08 11.79 -7.76
CA VAL A 126 -10.89 11.04 -8.16
C VAL A 126 -10.89 9.65 -7.52
N PRO A 127 -10.02 8.71 -7.96
CA PRO A 127 -10.05 7.33 -7.47
C PRO A 127 -9.84 7.16 -5.96
N ASN A 128 -9.16 8.10 -5.27
CA ASN A 128 -9.05 8.10 -3.81
C ASN A 128 -10.39 8.48 -3.16
N ARG A 129 -11.36 7.57 -3.26
CA ARG A 129 -12.72 7.70 -2.75
C ARG A 129 -13.27 6.31 -2.41
N PHE A 130 -14.04 6.20 -1.33
CA PHE A 130 -14.58 4.96 -0.81
C PHE A 130 -15.99 5.18 -0.25
N ASN A 131 -16.82 4.14 -0.24
CA ASN A 131 -18.17 4.23 0.32
C ASN A 131 -18.19 4.10 1.85
N SER A 132 -17.16 3.49 2.44
CA SER A 132 -17.07 3.29 3.89
C SER A 132 -15.64 3.39 4.41
N CYS A 133 -15.51 3.66 5.72
CA CYS A 133 -14.23 3.58 6.42
C CYS A 133 -13.59 2.20 6.26
N THR A 134 -14.38 1.12 6.42
CA THR A 134 -13.88 -0.26 6.35
C THR A 134 -13.26 -0.56 4.99
N GLU A 135 -13.93 -0.15 3.91
CA GLU A 135 -13.41 -0.29 2.54
C GLU A 135 -12.09 0.47 2.37
N CYS A 136 -12.04 1.71 2.86
CA CYS A 136 -10.86 2.57 2.79
C CYS A 136 -9.66 1.98 3.56
N ILE A 137 -9.85 1.61 4.84
CA ILE A 137 -8.77 1.06 5.69
C ILE A 137 -8.28 -0.27 5.10
N SER A 138 -9.20 -1.17 4.73
CA SER A 138 -8.86 -2.46 4.14
C SER A 138 -8.05 -2.32 2.85
N ARG A 139 -8.35 -1.29 2.05
CA ARG A 139 -7.67 -1.05 0.77
C ARG A 139 -6.31 -0.36 0.92
N CYS A 140 -6.17 0.56 1.88
CA CYS A 140 -5.07 1.51 1.89
C CYS A 140 -4.10 1.40 3.06
N SER A 141 -4.51 0.85 4.21
CA SER A 141 -3.76 0.96 5.47
C SER A 141 -3.31 -0.40 6.01
N ASP A 142 -2.22 -0.41 6.79
CA ASP A 142 -1.83 -1.52 7.67
C ASP A 142 -2.72 -1.67 8.91
N ALA A 143 -3.60 -0.71 9.20
CA ALA A 143 -4.45 -0.74 10.39
C ALA A 143 -5.61 -1.76 10.28
N ASP A 144 -6.08 -2.23 11.44
CA ASP A 144 -7.27 -3.09 11.53
C ASP A 144 -8.54 -2.24 11.33
N PRO A 145 -9.36 -2.52 10.29
CA PRO A 145 -10.63 -1.81 10.06
C PRO A 145 -11.57 -1.83 11.27
N LYS A 146 -11.60 -2.93 12.04
CA LYS A 146 -12.48 -3.06 13.22
C LYS A 146 -12.05 -2.13 14.35
N VAL A 147 -10.77 -1.80 14.45
CA VAL A 147 -10.27 -0.86 15.47
C VAL A 147 -10.39 0.57 14.96
N SER A 148 -9.92 0.83 13.73
CA SER A 148 -9.87 2.18 13.17
C SER A 148 -11.24 2.78 12.88
N CYS A 149 -12.22 1.97 12.46
CA CYS A 149 -13.53 2.49 12.03
C CYS A 149 -14.58 2.54 13.15
N THR A 150 -14.37 1.84 14.27
CA THR A 150 -15.29 1.89 15.42
C THR A 150 -15.14 3.17 16.26
N MET A 151 -14.00 3.86 16.14
CA MET A 151 -13.78 5.18 16.76
C MET A 151 -14.50 6.34 16.04
N LEU A 152 -15.20 6.06 14.92
CA LEU A 152 -15.88 7.07 14.09
C LEU A 152 -17.42 6.95 14.12
N THR A 153 -17.96 5.94 14.80
CA THR A 153 -19.36 5.95 15.24
C THR A 153 -19.48 6.84 16.47
N PRO A 154 -20.38 7.85 16.51
CA PRO A 154 -20.70 8.53 17.76
C PRO A 154 -21.06 7.45 18.77
N LEU A 155 -20.38 7.43 19.92
CA LEU A 155 -20.88 6.70 21.08
C LEU A 155 -22.36 7.11 21.22
N ALA A 156 -23.27 6.15 21.16
CA ALA A 156 -24.64 6.38 21.58
C ALA A 156 -24.59 7.13 22.92
N PRO A 157 -25.35 8.21 23.13
CA PRO A 157 -25.29 8.95 24.37
C PRO A 157 -25.51 7.96 25.53
N ARG A 158 -24.55 7.90 26.46
CA ARG A 158 -24.74 7.17 27.72
C ARG A 158 -26.01 7.73 28.33
N SER A 159 -27.05 6.89 28.42
CA SER A 159 -28.19 7.13 29.30
C SER A 159 -27.63 7.20 30.72
N HIS A 160 -27.44 8.43 31.22
CA HIS A 160 -27.38 8.65 32.65
C HIS A 160 -28.80 8.51 33.17
N SER A 161 -29.07 7.35 33.78
CA SER A 161 -30.15 7.16 34.74
C SER A 161 -29.80 7.83 36.06
#